data_AF-A3XFC3-F1
#
_entry.id   AF-A3XFC3-F1
#
_cell.length_a   1.000
_cell.length_b   1.000
_cell.length_c   1.000
_cell.angle_alpha   90.00
_cell.angle_beta   90.00
_cell.angle_gamma   90.00
#
_symmetry.space_group_name_H-M   'P 1'
#
loop_
_entity.id
_entity.type
_entity.pdbx_description
1 polymer ?
#
loop_
_entity_poly.entity_id
_entity_poly.type
_entity_poly.pdbx_seq_one_letter_code
_entity_poly.pdbx_strand_id
1 'polypeptide(L)'
;MVAEFGSLAAFFWSYEPDPSTRPVPQSQTTSAESVALSKALKKRGWKFVGPTTVFAFMQAMGLINDHAVGCFCRERAETARSQFKVPSSRSEA
;
A
#
# COMPACT_ATOMS: atom_id res chain seq x y z
N MET A 1 16.93 -3.02 4.47
CA MET A 1 15.67 -3.23 3.72
C MET A 1 15.91 -3.99 2.42
N VAL A 2 16.84 -3.60 1.54
CA VAL A 2 17.17 -4.42 0.34
C VAL A 2 17.66 -5.82 0.70
N ALA A 3 18.59 -5.95 1.65
CA ALA A 3 19.08 -7.26 2.09
C ALA A 3 18.02 -8.16 2.75
N GLU A 4 16.98 -7.56 3.35
CA GLU A 4 15.93 -8.28 4.10
C GLU A 4 14.73 -8.65 3.20
N PHE A 5 14.36 -7.77 2.27
CA PHE A 5 13.14 -7.89 1.46
C PHE A 5 13.41 -7.99 -0.05
N GLY A 6 14.68 -7.99 -0.47
CA GLY A 6 15.08 -7.93 -1.89
C GLY A 6 14.91 -6.53 -2.52
N SER A 7 13.86 -5.79 -2.18
CA SER A 7 13.65 -4.41 -2.61
C SER A 7 12.75 -3.63 -1.64
N LEU A 8 12.77 -2.29 -1.75
CA LEU A 8 11.79 -1.45 -1.03
C LEU A 8 10.36 -1.72 -1.51
N ALA A 9 10.17 -1.94 -2.82
CA ALA A 9 8.85 -2.21 -3.38
C ALA A 9 8.24 -3.48 -2.77
N ALA A 10 9.02 -4.57 -2.68
CA ALA A 10 8.57 -5.81 -2.06
C ALA A 10 8.18 -5.62 -0.58
N PHE A 11 8.92 -4.80 0.16
CA PHE A 11 8.54 -4.43 1.52
C PHE A 11 7.22 -3.67 1.58
N PHE A 12 7.01 -2.65 0.75
CA PHE A 12 5.77 -1.86 0.81
C PHE A 12 4.56 -2.67 0.36
N TRP A 13 4.68 -3.39 -0.75
CA TRP A 13 3.59 -4.20 -1.29
C TRP A 13 3.20 -5.39 -0.39
N SER A 14 4.05 -5.80 0.56
CA SER A 14 3.65 -6.78 1.59
C SER A 14 2.61 -6.24 2.59
N TYR A 15 2.30 -4.94 2.56
CA TYR A 15 1.27 -4.30 3.37
C TYR A 15 0.02 -3.94 2.55
N GLU A 16 -0.13 -4.49 1.33
CA GLU A 16 -1.35 -4.30 0.56
C GLU A 16 -2.56 -4.89 1.31
N PRO A 17 -3.62 -4.11 1.56
CA PRO A 17 -4.82 -4.61 2.22
C PRO A 17 -5.59 -5.58 1.33
N ASP A 18 -6.29 -6.52 1.95
CA ASP A 18 -7.23 -7.40 1.26
C ASP A 18 -8.32 -6.55 0.57
N PRO A 19 -8.45 -6.62 -0.77
CA PRO A 19 -9.46 -5.88 -1.51
C PRO A 19 -10.89 -6.05 -0.98
N SER A 20 -11.23 -7.21 -0.42
CA SER A 20 -12.56 -7.57 0.07
C SER A 20 -12.93 -6.90 1.41
N THR A 21 -11.95 -6.43 2.17
CA THR A 21 -12.14 -5.83 3.50
C THR A 21 -12.08 -4.30 3.48
N ARG A 22 -11.86 -3.71 2.30
CA ARG A 22 -11.71 -2.26 2.16
C ARG A 22 -13.05 -1.52 2.36
N PRO A 23 -13.05 -0.40 3.11
CA PRO A 23 -14.22 0.43 3.29
C PRO A 23 -14.58 1.18 2.00
N VAL A 24 -15.70 1.91 2.03
CA VAL A 24 -16.13 2.78 0.92
C VAL A 24 -15.00 3.77 0.57
N PRO A 25 -14.69 4.01 -0.71
CA PRO A 25 -13.61 4.91 -1.09
C PRO A 25 -13.75 6.31 -0.49
N GLN A 26 -12.63 6.93 -0.13
CA GLN A 26 -12.54 8.26 0.49
C GLN A 26 -13.24 8.43 1.84
N SER A 27 -13.66 7.33 2.50
CA SER A 27 -14.32 7.40 3.81
C SER A 27 -13.35 7.43 4.99
N GLN A 28 -12.08 7.06 4.77
CA GLN A 28 -11.09 6.90 5.84
C GLN A 28 -9.81 7.70 5.55
N THR A 29 -9.06 8.00 6.61
CA THR A 29 -7.73 8.64 6.54
C THR A 29 -6.61 7.73 7.03
N THR A 30 -6.95 6.53 7.52
CA THR A 30 -6.01 5.48 7.99
C THR A 30 -6.60 4.08 7.75
N SER A 31 -5.77 3.06 7.82
CA SER A 31 -6.19 1.64 7.86
C SER A 31 -5.34 0.84 8.85
N ALA A 32 -5.73 -0.40 9.13
CA ALA A 32 -4.94 -1.31 9.97
C ALA A 32 -3.53 -1.51 9.38
N GLU A 33 -3.44 -1.63 8.07
CA GLU A 33 -2.20 -1.79 7.31
C GLU A 33 -1.35 -0.51 7.35
N SER A 34 -1.97 0.67 7.21
CA SER A 34 -1.22 1.94 7.29
C SER A 34 -0.65 2.19 8.68
N VAL A 35 -1.37 1.77 9.74
CA VAL A 35 -0.89 1.79 11.13
C VAL A 35 0.29 0.81 11.29
N ALA A 36 0.14 -0.42 10.79
CA ALA A 36 1.19 -1.45 10.86
C ALA A 36 2.47 -1.02 10.11
N LEU A 37 2.33 -0.49 8.90
CA LEU A 37 3.42 0.00 8.09
C LEU A 37 4.09 1.24 8.72
N SER A 38 3.33 2.20 9.24
CA SER A 38 3.87 3.34 10.01
C SER A 38 4.74 2.87 11.17
N LYS A 39 4.26 1.88 11.95
CA LYS A 39 5.03 1.31 13.08
C LYS A 39 6.31 0.63 12.59
N ALA A 40 6.23 -0.15 11.50
CA ALA A 40 7.37 -0.84 10.92
C ALA A 40 8.45 0.12 10.38
N LEU A 41 8.04 1.22 9.75
CA LEU A 41 8.93 2.27 9.24
C LEU A 41 9.59 3.03 10.38
N LYS A 42 8.82 3.45 11.41
CA LYS A 42 9.36 4.12 12.60
C LYS A 42 10.41 3.28 13.31
N LYS A 43 10.15 1.98 13.49
CA LYS A 43 11.13 1.02 14.07
C LYS A 43 12.44 0.97 13.27
N ARG A 44 12.38 1.22 11.96
CA ARG A 44 13.52 1.25 11.05
C ARG A 44 14.15 2.64 10.90
N GLY A 45 13.77 3.60 11.73
CA GLY A 45 14.39 4.93 11.80
C GLY A 45 13.76 6.00 10.89
N TRP A 46 12.74 5.65 10.10
CA TRP A 46 12.06 6.62 9.24
C TRP A 46 11.31 7.67 10.08
N LYS A 47 11.26 8.91 9.56
CA LYS A 47 10.63 10.07 10.20
C LYS A 47 9.47 10.57 9.35
N PHE A 48 8.54 11.30 9.96
CA PHE A 48 7.33 11.83 9.30
C PHE A 48 6.41 10.77 8.66
N VAL A 49 6.50 9.52 9.13
CA VAL A 49 5.73 8.37 8.64
C VAL A 49 4.57 8.04 9.60
N GLY A 50 3.71 9.02 9.88
CA GLY A 50 2.49 8.79 10.66
C GLY A 50 1.47 7.93 9.90
N PRO A 51 0.50 7.26 10.57
CA PRO A 51 -0.48 6.40 9.90
C PRO A 51 -1.26 7.06 8.78
N THR A 52 -1.61 8.34 8.91
CA THR A 52 -2.29 9.13 7.86
C THR A 52 -1.38 9.39 6.67
N THR A 53 -0.13 9.81 6.90
CA THR A 53 0.87 9.98 5.82
C THR A 53 1.11 8.67 5.08
N VAL A 54 1.19 7.56 5.82
CA VAL A 54 1.39 6.23 5.23
C VAL A 54 0.14 5.78 4.47
N PHE A 55 -1.07 6.06 4.95
CA PHE A 55 -2.29 5.77 4.20
C PHE A 55 -2.35 6.54 2.88
N ALA A 56 -2.00 7.83 2.90
CA ALA A 56 -1.87 8.65 1.69
C ALA A 56 -0.82 8.09 0.72
N PHE A 57 0.32 7.62 1.24
CA PHE A 57 1.32 6.93 0.43
C PHE A 57 0.76 5.64 -0.21
N MET A 58 0.02 4.83 0.55
CA MET A 58 -0.58 3.59 0.03
C MET A 58 -1.59 3.85 -1.09
N GLN A 59 -2.39 4.91 -0.96
CA GLN A 59 -3.29 5.39 -2.03
C GLN A 59 -2.50 5.84 -3.26
N ALA A 60 -1.48 6.70 -3.06
CA ALA A 60 -0.69 7.26 -4.16
C ALA A 60 0.11 6.21 -4.94
N MET A 61 0.61 5.18 -4.26
CA MET A 61 1.38 4.09 -4.88
C MET A 61 0.52 2.95 -5.41
N GLY A 62 -0.81 3.02 -5.26
CA GLY A 62 -1.74 2.04 -5.82
C GLY A 62 -1.91 0.75 -5.01
N LEU A 63 -1.43 0.70 -3.76
CA LEU A 63 -1.78 -0.39 -2.82
C LEU A 63 -3.28 -0.30 -2.45
N ILE A 64 -3.85 0.90 -2.51
CA ILE A 64 -5.27 1.16 -2.28
C ILE A 64 -5.81 1.96 -3.46
N ASN A 65 -6.80 1.41 -4.15
CA ASN A 65 -7.56 2.18 -5.14
C ASN A 65 -8.70 2.94 -4.46
N ASP A 66 -8.37 4.15 -3.99
CA ASP A 66 -9.31 5.00 -3.25
C ASP A 66 -9.96 6.09 -4.12
N HIS A 67 -9.93 5.94 -5.45
CA HIS A 67 -10.69 6.81 -6.35
C HIS A 67 -12.19 6.76 -6.00
N ALA A 68 -12.87 7.90 -5.97
CA ALA A 68 -14.30 7.99 -5.66
C ALA A 68 -15.17 7.05 -6.54
N VAL A 69 -16.32 6.63 -6.03
CA VAL A 69 -17.33 5.95 -6.86
C VAL A 69 -17.75 6.88 -8.00
N GLY A 70 -17.71 6.40 -9.24
CA GLY A 70 -17.96 7.21 -10.45
C GLY A 70 -16.76 8.02 -10.96
N CYS A 71 -15.60 7.97 -10.29
CA CYS A 71 -14.38 8.59 -10.81
C CYS A 71 -13.94 7.90 -12.13
N PHE A 72 -13.74 8.68 -13.19
CA PHE A 72 -13.34 8.17 -14.51
C PHE A 72 -12.00 7.40 -14.51
N CYS A 73 -11.15 7.59 -13.49
CA CYS A 73 -9.89 6.86 -13.34
C CYS A 73 -10.03 5.52 -12.61
N ARG A 74 -11.14 5.28 -11.88
CA ARG A 74 -11.25 4.15 -10.94
C ARG A 74 -11.10 2.80 -11.63
N GLU A 75 -11.81 2.58 -12.74
CA GLU A 75 -11.74 1.34 -13.51
C GLU A 75 -10.38 1.15 -14.19
N ARG A 76 -9.77 2.25 -14.67
CA ARG A 76 -8.42 2.23 -15.24
C ARG A 76 -7.39 1.81 -14.19
N ALA A 77 -7.51 2.30 -12.96
CA ALA A 77 -6.65 1.92 -11.85
C ALA A 77 -6.84 0.44 -11.45
N GLU A 78 -8.07 -0.07 -11.37
CA GLU A 78 -8.34 -1.50 -11.15
C GLU A 78 -7.74 -2.38 -12.25
N THR A 79 -7.90 -1.97 -13.51
CA THR A 79 -7.36 -2.70 -14.67
C THR A 79 -5.83 -2.73 -14.65
N ALA A 80 -5.19 -1.60 -14.34
CA ALA A 80 -3.74 -1.55 -14.18
C ALA A 80 -3.28 -2.44 -13.01
N ARG A 81 -4.01 -2.44 -11.89
CA ARG A 81 -3.69 -3.25 -10.72
C ARG A 81 -3.81 -4.75 -11.02
N SER A 82 -4.83 -5.20 -11.76
CA SER A 82 -5.00 -6.62 -12.09
C SER A 82 -3.88 -7.18 -12.98
N GLN A 83 -3.25 -6.32 -13.79
CA GLN A 83 -2.11 -6.67 -14.63
C GLN A 83 -0.76 -6.48 -13.91
N PHE A 84 -0.75 -5.78 -12.78
CA PHE A 84 0.48 -5.46 -12.06
C PHE A 84 1.00 -6.69 -11.29
N LYS A 85 2.21 -7.13 -11.66
CA LYS A 85 2.94 -8.16 -10.94
C LYS A 85 3.59 -7.54 -9.69
N VAL A 86 3.06 -7.88 -8.53
CA VAL A 86 3.60 -7.42 -7.25
C VAL A 86 5.05 -7.88 -7.08
N PRO A 87 5.98 -6.97 -6.76
CA PRO A 87 7.34 -7.36 -6.39
C PRO A 87 7.30 -8.20 -5.11
N SER A 88 7.74 -9.45 -5.18
CA SER A 88 7.95 -10.28 -3.99
C SER A 88 9.41 -10.23 -3.56
N SER A 89 9.69 -10.49 -2.28
CA SER A 89 11.05 -10.84 -1.87
C SER A 89 11.50 -12.05 -2.68
N ARG A 90 12.81 -12.15 -2.99
CA ARG A 90 13.36 -13.30 -3.71
C ARG A 90 12.85 -14.58 -3.05
N SER A 91 12.11 -15.40 -3.80
CA SER A 91 12.01 -16.83 -3.52
C SER A 91 13.33 -17.40 -4.02
N GLU A 92 14.23 -17.74 -3.10
CA GLU A 92 15.50 -18.48 -3.25
C GLU A 92 16.30 -18.23 -1.95
N ALA A 93 16.52 -19.16 -1.02
CA ALA A 93 16.35 -20.61 -0.96
C ALA A 93 16.00 -21.05 0.47
#